data_AF-A0A2K4X7V8-F1
#
_entry.id   AF-A0A2K4X7V8-F1
#
_cell.length_a   1.000
_cell.length_b   1.000
_cell.length_c   1.000
_cell.angle_alpha   90.00
_cell.angle_beta   90.00
_cell.angle_gamma   90.00
#
_symmetry.space_group_name_H-M   'P 1'
#
loop_
_entity.id
_entity.type
_entity.pdbx_description
1 polymer ?
#
loop_
_entity_poly.entity_id
_entity_poly.type
_entity_poly.pdbx_seq_one_letter_code
_entity_poly.pdbx_strand_id
1 'polypeptide(L)'
;MTGSAGFSAEVSELITRSAGVGEIIFGVCLFVFYKNKHIVILNILALVGLLLAVVVMQPPLLIEAFNPVTTNLPLIGLSVIWLKEINQHL
;
A
#
# COMPACT_ATOMS: atom_id res chain seq x y z
N MET A 1 -9.71 11.35 0.28
CA MET A 1 -9.55 10.50 1.49
C MET A 1 -9.08 11.29 2.71
N THR A 2 -8.28 12.34 2.57
CA THR A 2 -7.83 13.20 3.69
C THR A 2 -8.88 14.20 4.18
N GLY A 3 -9.87 14.54 3.35
CA GLY A 3 -11.01 15.37 3.79
C GLY A 3 -11.84 14.72 4.90
N SER A 4 -11.87 13.38 4.99
CA SER A 4 -12.52 12.68 6.11
C SER A 4 -11.68 12.68 7.41
N ALA A 5 -10.41 13.10 7.36
CA ALA A 5 -9.59 13.38 8.55
C ALA A 5 -9.81 14.80 9.11
N GLY A 6 -10.66 15.63 8.49
CA GLY A 6 -10.99 16.97 9.00
C GLY A 6 -9.99 18.08 8.64
N PHE A 7 -9.08 17.84 7.68
CA PHE A 7 -8.19 18.87 7.14
C PHE A 7 -8.91 19.82 6.16
N SER A 8 -8.35 21.01 5.92
CA SER A 8 -8.85 21.90 4.87
C SER A 8 -8.72 21.23 3.49
N ALA A 9 -9.47 21.73 2.50
CA ALA A 9 -9.47 21.16 1.15
C ALA A 9 -8.07 21.22 0.50
N GLU A 10 -7.36 22.33 0.65
CA GLU A 10 -6.03 22.54 0.09
C GLU A 10 -4.99 21.60 0.71
N VAL A 11 -5.03 21.45 2.05
CA VAL A 11 -4.14 20.54 2.78
C VAL A 11 -4.46 19.09 2.43
N SER A 12 -5.75 18.76 2.31
CA SER A 12 -6.22 17.43 1.92
C SER A 12 -5.71 17.03 0.53
N GLU A 13 -5.80 17.94 -0.44
CA GLU A 13 -5.30 17.77 -1.80
C GLU A 13 -3.77 17.57 -1.80
N LEU A 14 -3.04 18.41 -1.06
CA LEU A 14 -1.58 18.32 -0.97
C LEU A 14 -1.12 16.98 -0.40
N ILE A 15 -1.75 16.52 0.70
CA ILE A 15 -1.42 15.23 1.32
C ILE A 15 -1.72 14.09 0.35
N THR A 16 -2.89 14.10 -0.29
CA THR A 16 -3.30 13.04 -1.23
C THR A 16 -2.35 12.95 -2.41
N ARG A 17 -1.98 14.08 -3.02
CA ARG A 17 -1.00 14.13 -4.11
C ARG A 17 0.38 13.64 -3.66
N SER A 18 0.83 14.09 -2.49
CA SER A 18 2.13 13.70 -1.95
C SER A 18 2.20 12.20 -1.66
N ALA A 19 1.13 11.62 -1.12
CA ALA A 19 1.00 10.19 -0.91
C ALA A 19 1.11 9.41 -2.23
N GLY A 20 0.37 9.84 -3.27
CA GLY A 20 0.44 9.19 -4.58
C GLY A 20 1.82 9.28 -5.24
N VAL A 21 2.51 10.42 -5.13
CA VAL A 21 3.92 10.54 -5.59
C VAL A 21 4.83 9.58 -4.81
N GLY A 22 4.65 9.49 -3.49
CA GLY A 22 5.38 8.55 -2.64
C GLY A 22 5.16 7.09 -3.05
N GLU A 23 3.92 6.70 -3.37
CA GLU A 23 3.59 5.37 -3.87
C GLU A 23 4.29 5.05 -5.18
N ILE A 24 4.34 5.99 -6.13
CA ILE A 24 5.04 5.81 -7.41
C ILE A 24 6.54 5.61 -7.18
N ILE A 25 7.17 6.47 -6.38
CA ILE A 25 8.60 6.36 -6.05
C ILE A 25 8.88 5.01 -5.37
N PHE A 26 8.04 4.62 -4.41
CA PHE A 26 8.18 3.33 -3.73
C PHE A 26 8.00 2.15 -4.69
N GLY A 27 7.04 2.20 -5.61
CA GLY A 27 6.83 1.18 -6.64
C GLY A 27 8.04 1.03 -7.56
N VAL A 28 8.65 2.14 -7.99
CA VAL A 28 9.91 2.12 -8.76
C VAL A 28 11.05 1.51 -7.94
N CYS A 29 11.19 1.88 -6.67
CA CYS A 29 12.18 1.28 -5.77
C CYS A 29 11.96 -0.24 -5.60
N LEU A 30 10.72 -0.68 -5.42
CA LEU A 30 10.37 -2.11 -5.33
C LEU A 30 10.74 -2.85 -6.61
N PHE A 31 10.51 -2.24 -7.78
CA PHE A 31 10.87 -2.83 -9.07
C PHE A 31 12.38 -2.92 -9.29
N VAL A 32 13.14 -1.88 -8.93
CA VAL A 32 14.60 -1.86 -9.08
C VAL A 32 15.28 -2.80 -8.07
N PHE A 33 14.82 -2.79 -6.81
CA PHE A 33 15.40 -3.56 -5.71
C PHE A 33 14.59 -4.81 -5.37
N TYR A 34 14.03 -5.45 -6.40
CA TYR A 34 13.09 -6.56 -6.28
C TYR A 34 13.66 -7.79 -5.52
N LYS A 35 14.99 -7.99 -5.50
CA LYS A 35 15.63 -9.07 -4.71
C LYS A 35 15.94 -8.68 -3.26
N ASN A 36 15.73 -7.43 -2.86
CA ASN A 36 16.03 -6.98 -1.51
C ASN A 36 14.86 -7.33 -0.56
N LYS A 37 15.09 -8.28 0.35
CA LYS A 37 14.10 -8.73 1.34
C LYS A 37 13.47 -7.59 2.15
N HIS A 38 14.24 -6.55 2.49
CA HIS A 38 13.74 -5.44 3.29
C HIS A 38 12.74 -4.59 2.51
N ILE A 39 12.95 -4.40 1.21
CA ILE A 39 12.04 -3.66 0.33
C ILE A 39 10.73 -4.43 0.14
N VAL A 40 10.80 -5.76 -0.02
CA VAL A 40 9.59 -6.61 -0.10
C VAL A 40 8.81 -6.62 1.22
N ILE A 41 9.50 -6.65 2.38
CA ILE A 41 8.86 -6.51 3.70
C ILE A 41 8.17 -5.15 3.82
N LEU A 42 8.82 -4.06 3.42
CA LEU A 42 8.21 -2.73 3.41
C LEU A 42 6.97 -2.67 2.50
N ASN A 43 6.96 -3.39 1.37
CA ASN A 43 5.79 -3.48 0.49
C ASN A 43 4.61 -4.17 1.20
N ILE A 44 4.85 -5.27 1.91
CA ILE A 44 3.83 -5.94 2.71
C ILE A 44 3.27 -4.99 3.77
N LEU A 45 4.14 -4.30 4.51
CA LEU A 45 3.73 -3.34 5.55
C LEU A 45 2.93 -2.17 4.97
N ALA A 46 3.34 -1.64 3.81
CA ALA A 46 2.63 -0.56 3.13
C ALA A 46 1.22 -1.00 2.70
N LEU A 47 1.08 -2.18 2.08
CA LEU A 47 -0.23 -2.71 1.66
C LEU A 47 -1.17 -2.97 2.86
N VAL A 48 -0.63 -3.46 3.98
CA VAL A 48 -1.39 -3.62 5.24
C VAL A 48 -1.79 -2.25 5.80
N GLY A 49 -0.86 -1.29 5.81
CA GLY A 49 -1.13 0.08 6.26
C GLY A 49 -2.24 0.75 5.46
N LEU A 50 -2.23 0.60 4.13
CA LEU A 50 -3.29 1.11 3.25
C LEU A 50 -4.65 0.49 3.57
N LEU A 51 -4.72 -0.82 3.83
CA LEU A 51 -5.96 -1.47 4.25
C LEU A 51 -6.47 -0.93 5.59
N LEU A 52 -5.59 -0.79 6.58
CA LEU A 52 -5.96 -0.24 7.88
C LEU A 52 -6.43 1.22 7.77
N ALA A 53 -5.81 2.02 6.91
CA ALA A 53 -6.26 3.38 6.63
C ALA A 53 -7.69 3.40 6.08
N VAL A 54 -8.04 2.50 5.15
CA VAL A 54 -9.42 2.39 4.64
C VAL A 54 -10.39 1.95 5.73
N VAL A 55 -10.00 0.97 6.56
CA VAL A 55 -10.83 0.51 7.69
C VAL A 55 -11.21 1.66 8.62
N VAL A 56 -10.27 2.57 8.92
CA VAL A 56 -10.50 3.69 9.83
C VAL A 56 -11.22 4.85 9.14
N MET A 57 -10.82 5.20 7.91
CA MET A 57 -11.22 6.44 7.25
C MET A 57 -12.47 6.31 6.37
N GLN A 58 -12.68 5.14 5.75
CA GLN A 58 -13.81 4.91 4.85
C GLN A 58 -14.24 3.43 4.81
N PRO A 59 -14.71 2.86 5.95
CA PRO A 59 -15.06 1.44 6.05
C PRO A 59 -16.01 0.89 4.98
N PRO A 60 -17.01 1.66 4.46
CA PRO A 60 -17.89 1.14 3.41
C PRO A 60 -17.17 0.69 2.14
N LEU A 61 -15.99 1.26 1.82
CA LEU A 61 -15.20 0.86 0.65
C LEU A 61 -14.76 -0.60 0.72
N LEU A 62 -14.68 -1.21 1.91
CA LEU A 62 -14.21 -2.58 2.09
C LEU A 62 -15.12 -3.64 1.47
N ILE A 63 -16.40 -3.32 1.24
CA ILE A 63 -17.41 -4.28 0.77
C ILE A 63 -17.94 -3.98 -0.63
N GLU A 64 -17.39 -2.97 -1.31
CA GLU A 64 -17.74 -2.66 -2.70
C GLU A 64 -17.25 -3.74 -3.66
N ALA A 65 -17.82 -3.82 -4.87
CA ALA A 65 -17.45 -4.83 -5.86
C ALA A 65 -15.96 -4.76 -6.29
N PHE A 66 -15.36 -3.56 -6.21
CA PHE A 66 -13.95 -3.30 -6.49
C PHE A 66 -13.29 -2.67 -5.26
N ASN A 67 -13.26 -3.44 -4.17
CA ASN A 67 -12.76 -2.97 -2.88
C ASN A 67 -11.25 -3.20 -2.70
N PRO A 68 -10.59 -2.44 -1.80
CA PRO A 68 -9.17 -2.58 -1.53
C PRO A 68 -8.80 -3.92 -0.87
N VAL A 69 -9.75 -4.66 -0.28
CA VAL A 69 -9.48 -6.00 0.27
C VAL A 69 -9.13 -6.96 -0.89
N THR A 70 -9.91 -6.94 -1.95
CA THR A 70 -9.73 -7.80 -3.12
C THR A 70 -8.48 -7.46 -3.93
N THR A 71 -7.95 -6.23 -3.83
CA THR A 71 -6.69 -5.84 -4.49
C THR A 71 -5.47 -6.09 -3.59
N ASN A 72 -5.50 -5.65 -2.33
CA ASN A 72 -4.31 -5.63 -1.48
C ASN A 72 -4.02 -7.00 -0.86
N LEU A 73 -5.04 -7.77 -0.49
CA LEU A 73 -4.84 -9.07 0.17
C LEU A 73 -4.13 -10.09 -0.75
N PRO A 74 -4.51 -10.24 -2.04
CA PRO A 74 -3.74 -11.08 -2.96
C PRO A 74 -2.29 -10.60 -3.15
N LEU A 75 -2.06 -9.29 -3.26
CA LEU A 75 -0.71 -8.73 -3.41
C LEU A 75 0.16 -8.96 -2.17
N ILE A 76 -0.42 -8.89 -0.96
CA ILE A 76 0.25 -9.28 0.28
C ILE A 76 0.63 -10.76 0.23
N GLY A 77 -0.31 -11.64 -0.14
CA GLY A 77 -0.05 -13.07 -0.28
C GLY A 77 1.07 -13.38 -1.26
N LEU A 78 1.05 -12.75 -2.44
CA LEU A 78 2.11 -12.88 -3.45
C LEU A 78 3.45 -12.33 -2.94
N SER A 79 3.45 -11.23 -2.19
CA SER A 79 4.66 -10.67 -1.60
C SER A 79 5.28 -11.58 -0.54
N VAL A 80 4.46 -12.33 0.23
CA VAL A 80 4.95 -13.33 1.18
C VAL A 80 5.61 -14.50 0.46
N ILE A 81 4.99 -15.01 -0.62
CA ILE A 81 5.58 -16.05 -1.47
C ILE A 81 6.90 -15.56 -2.06
N TRP A 82 6.91 -14.33 -2.58
CA TRP A 82 8.09 -13.71 -3.15
C TRP A 82 9.22 -13.55 -2.12
N LEU A 83 8.92 -13.11 -0.90
CA LEU A 83 9.89 -13.01 0.18
C LEU A 83 10.49 -14.36 0.54
N LYS A 84 9.69 -15.43 0.52
CA LYS A 84 10.18 -16.80 0.75
C LYS A 84 11.15 -17.22 -0.35
N GLU A 85 10.82 -16.95 -1.61
CA GLU A 85 11.67 -17.26 -2.76
C GLU A 85 13.04 -16.57 -2.68
N ILE A 86 13.06 -15.28 -2.32
CA ILE A 86 14.32 -14.52 -2.14
C ILE A 86 15.21 -15.19 -1.08
N ASN A 87 14.63 -15.65 0.03
CA ASN A 87 15.41 -16.26 1.12
C ASN A 87 15.89 -17.68 0.82
N GLN A 88 15.29 -18.39 -0.16
CA GLN A 88 15.75 -19.72 -0.57
C GLN A 88 16.96 -19.67 -1.54
N HIS A 89 17.20 -18.52 -2.16
CA HIS A 89 18.22 -18.33 -3.20
C HIS A 89 19.38 -17.39 -2.79
N LEU A 90 19.51 -17.09 -1.49
CA LEU A 90 20.62 -16.34 -0.87
C LEU A 90 21.40 -17.24 0.09
#